data_AF-R7HHT1-F1
#
_entry.id   AF-R7HHT1-F1
#
_cell.length_a   1.000
_cell.length_b   1.000
_cell.length_c   1.000
_cell.angle_alpha   90.00
_cell.angle_beta   90.00
_cell.angle_gamma   90.00
#
_symmetry.space_group_name_H-M   'P 1'
#
loop_
_entity.id
_entity.type
_entity.pdbx_description
1 polymer ?
#
loop_
_entity_poly.entity_id
_entity_poly.type
_entity_poly.pdbx_seq_one_letter_code
_entity_poly.pdbx_strand_id
1 'polypeptide(L)'
;MVKNTNALINVKKEETALINIEDNKKCNINVTVNQLDELSYDNIRRNYEDVVTLENEYSDRLEFGKNVLTKKLLPKQLQSDFEIVPRYGENKVEFETKAITSDAYDKFPLKINYTMQFKDVEEARKFRKDGLNKLIEEAERTGKPIEVPNIINMREFIGEYENPVGYANKHGCEGIKLYVCPTPLPPAQKYKIEIFNSDLSFNIETKLRLKNRGKDKVVLTNKESVEEPFNVTISLTNIIANGEKVAGRFNVTISLREKYKNNCQYCKEIIKYKFLIEDSNNYVQISNVDLNTNVFYFENCGTIIHKDKDYKNINKLIDLIDKVIFISKVKNVNVSFDLDHFLRNEQLINLLYSECNSKKYTVKKSMTFSSKLPINDESEKFCNQKNKFNMTSELCFADLFGTRINLKPNIISLNNCSIVEFTKKNDNYNVKIEASNIKFCVKRNK
;
A
#
# COMPACT_ATOMS: atom_id res chain seq x y z
N MET A 1 -41.39 -3.35 -9.81
CA MET A 1 -41.95 -4.71 -9.75
C MET A 1 -40.90 -5.64 -9.19
N VAL A 2 -41.24 -6.25 -8.06
CA VAL A 2 -40.47 -7.28 -7.36
C VAL A 2 -40.48 -8.56 -8.19
N LYS A 3 -39.34 -9.26 -8.25
CA LYS A 3 -39.27 -10.69 -7.90
C LYS A 3 -37.83 -11.15 -7.69
N ASN A 4 -37.49 -11.24 -6.40
CA ASN A 4 -36.60 -12.25 -5.85
C ASN A 4 -37.03 -13.64 -6.33
N THR A 5 -36.07 -14.54 -6.55
CA THR A 5 -35.98 -15.75 -5.71
C THR A 5 -34.58 -16.35 -5.72
N ASN A 6 -34.11 -16.66 -4.52
CA ASN A 6 -32.92 -17.42 -4.17
C ASN A 6 -32.98 -18.88 -4.64
N ALA A 7 -31.81 -19.50 -4.86
CA ALA A 7 -31.31 -20.71 -4.16
C ALA A 7 -30.11 -21.27 -4.96
N LEU A 8 -28.88 -21.17 -4.46
CA LEU A 8 -28.19 -22.11 -3.57
C LEU A 8 -27.77 -23.47 -4.20
N ILE A 9 -26.46 -23.52 -4.51
CA ILE A 9 -25.49 -24.61 -4.27
C ILE A 9 -25.71 -25.96 -4.98
N ASN A 10 -24.82 -26.27 -5.94
CA ASN A 10 -23.83 -27.33 -5.73
C ASN A 10 -22.61 -27.22 -6.66
N VAL A 11 -21.49 -27.70 -6.14
CA VAL A 11 -20.11 -27.36 -6.49
C VAL A 11 -19.48 -28.39 -7.44
N LYS A 12 -18.63 -27.88 -8.37
CA LYS A 12 -17.54 -28.55 -9.13
C LYS A 12 -17.91 -29.62 -10.16
N LYS A 13 -17.54 -29.37 -11.42
CA LYS A 13 -16.22 -29.76 -11.95
C LYS A 13 -15.94 -29.08 -13.30
N GLU A 14 -14.66 -28.85 -13.53
CA GLU A 14 -14.00 -28.11 -14.61
C GLU A 14 -14.58 -28.36 -16.01
N GLU A 15 -15.09 -27.29 -16.63
CA GLU A 15 -15.21 -27.17 -18.08
C GLU A 15 -14.00 -26.39 -18.61
N THR A 16 -13.12 -27.08 -19.32
CA THR A 16 -12.38 -26.44 -20.40
C THR A 16 -12.82 -27.10 -21.70
N ALA A 17 -13.81 -26.50 -22.34
CA ALA A 17 -14.07 -26.63 -23.75
C ALA A 17 -14.11 -25.21 -24.34
N LEU A 18 -13.16 -24.95 -25.26
CA LEU A 18 -13.28 -24.30 -26.58
C LEU A 18 -14.34 -23.17 -26.75
N ILE A 19 -14.23 -22.07 -27.51
CA ILE A 19 -13.32 -21.43 -28.49
C ILE A 19 -14.09 -20.15 -28.95
N ASN A 20 -13.41 -19.05 -29.35
CA ASN A 20 -13.67 -18.17 -30.53
C ASN A 20 -12.86 -16.86 -30.38
N ILE A 21 -11.86 -16.53 -31.20
CA ILE A 21 -11.77 -16.15 -32.64
C ILE A 21 -12.45 -14.81 -32.97
N GLU A 22 -11.65 -13.79 -33.27
CA GLU A 22 -12.00 -12.75 -34.26
C GLU A 22 -10.79 -12.48 -35.18
N ASP A 23 -11.08 -12.51 -36.49
CA ASP A 23 -10.29 -12.06 -37.64
C ASP A 23 -9.11 -12.90 -38.19
N ASN A 24 -9.42 -13.99 -38.89
CA ASN A 24 -9.12 -14.00 -40.34
C ASN A 24 -10.01 -15.00 -41.12
N LYS A 25 -10.75 -14.46 -42.10
CA LYS A 25 -11.68 -15.20 -42.95
C LYS A 25 -10.91 -15.87 -44.10
N LYS A 26 -11.06 -17.21 -44.19
CA LYS A 26 -10.97 -18.09 -45.37
C LYS A 26 -9.94 -19.22 -45.22
N CYS A 27 -10.34 -20.32 -44.60
CA CYS A 27 -10.18 -21.67 -45.14
C CYS A 27 -10.89 -22.66 -44.21
N ASN A 28 -11.90 -23.36 -44.71
CA ASN A 28 -12.40 -24.59 -44.10
C ASN A 28 -11.75 -25.74 -44.85
N ILE A 29 -10.98 -26.57 -44.16
CA ILE A 29 -10.60 -27.90 -44.65
C ILE A 29 -11.24 -28.92 -43.71
N ASN A 30 -12.17 -29.70 -44.24
CA ASN A 30 -12.62 -30.94 -43.62
C ASN A 30 -11.76 -32.07 -44.17
N VAL A 31 -11.19 -32.89 -43.29
CA VAL A 31 -10.59 -34.17 -43.68
C VAL A 31 -11.20 -35.31 -42.88
N THR A 32 -11.79 -36.24 -43.62
CA THR A 32 -12.27 -37.54 -43.17
C THR A 32 -11.07 -38.47 -42.96
N VAL A 33 -10.95 -39.06 -41.78
CA VAL A 33 -9.84 -39.96 -41.42
C VAL A 33 -10.10 -41.34 -41.98
N ASN A 34 -9.20 -41.82 -42.84
CA ASN A 34 -8.97 -43.24 -43.11
C ASN A 34 -7.59 -43.43 -43.77
N GLN A 35 -6.52 -43.27 -42.98
CA GLN A 35 -5.24 -44.01 -43.12
C GLN A 35 -4.30 -43.63 -41.96
N LEU A 36 -3.57 -44.63 -41.45
CA LEU A 36 -2.62 -44.52 -40.33
C LEU A 36 -1.53 -43.50 -40.65
N ASP A 37 -1.47 -42.42 -39.86
CA ASP A 37 -0.51 -41.32 -40.02
C ASP A 37 0.78 -41.60 -39.22
N GLU A 38 1.93 -41.20 -39.77
CA GLU A 38 3.31 -41.52 -39.36
C GLU A 38 3.74 -40.93 -38.00
N LEU A 39 2.79 -40.36 -37.25
CA LEU A 39 2.96 -39.71 -35.94
C LEU A 39 2.56 -40.64 -34.78
N SER A 40 2.99 -41.91 -34.80
CA SER A 40 2.83 -42.75 -33.62
C SER A 40 3.72 -42.26 -32.48
N TYR A 41 3.24 -42.41 -31.24
CA TYR A 41 3.95 -42.03 -30.00
C TYR A 41 5.39 -42.60 -29.92
N ASP A 42 5.66 -43.71 -30.61
CA ASP A 42 6.98 -44.35 -30.66
C ASP A 42 8.01 -43.55 -31.49
N ASN A 43 7.59 -42.85 -32.55
CA ASN A 43 8.47 -41.96 -33.31
C ASN A 43 8.79 -40.67 -32.55
N ILE A 44 7.84 -40.14 -31.78
CA ILE A 44 8.08 -38.99 -30.89
C ILE A 44 9.09 -39.36 -29.79
N ARG A 45 9.00 -40.58 -29.23
CA ARG A 45 9.91 -41.07 -28.19
C ARG A 45 11.32 -41.35 -28.73
N ARG A 46 11.46 -41.89 -29.95
CA ARG A 46 12.77 -42.03 -30.64
C ARG A 46 13.42 -40.67 -30.93
N ASN A 47 12.65 -39.70 -31.41
CA ASN A 47 13.15 -38.34 -31.63
C ASN A 47 13.52 -37.62 -30.33
N TYR A 48 12.93 -37.97 -29.18
CA TYR A 48 13.29 -37.38 -27.89
C TYR A 48 14.69 -37.80 -27.43
N GLU A 49 15.09 -39.05 -27.71
CA GLU A 49 16.47 -39.51 -27.48
C GLU A 49 17.46 -38.79 -28.41
N ASP A 50 17.07 -38.49 -29.64
CA ASP A 50 17.85 -37.65 -30.56
C ASP A 50 17.93 -36.19 -30.10
N VAL A 51 16.85 -35.63 -29.53
CA VAL A 51 16.86 -34.27 -28.95
C VAL A 51 17.80 -34.19 -27.76
N VAL A 52 17.73 -35.14 -26.82
CA VAL A 52 18.64 -35.17 -25.66
C VAL A 52 20.09 -35.40 -26.11
N THR A 53 20.32 -36.24 -27.12
CA THR A 53 21.65 -36.45 -27.70
C THR A 53 22.18 -35.19 -28.39
N LEU A 54 21.34 -34.49 -29.16
CA LEU A 54 21.67 -33.21 -29.77
C LEU A 54 21.94 -32.14 -28.69
N GLU A 55 21.11 -32.03 -27.66
CA GLU A 55 21.30 -31.09 -26.55
C GLU A 55 22.62 -31.34 -25.80
N ASN A 56 22.96 -32.62 -25.56
CA ASN A 56 24.24 -33.01 -24.98
C ASN A 56 25.41 -32.67 -25.92
N GLU A 57 25.30 -32.97 -27.21
CA GLU A 57 26.35 -32.65 -28.20
C GLU A 57 26.54 -31.13 -28.34
N TYR A 58 25.46 -30.35 -28.34
CA TYR A 58 25.52 -28.90 -28.32
C TYR A 58 26.16 -28.38 -27.04
N SER A 59 25.84 -28.96 -25.88
CA SER A 59 26.44 -28.62 -24.59
C SER A 59 27.95 -28.90 -24.56
N ASP A 60 28.36 -30.08 -25.02
CA ASP A 60 29.76 -30.49 -25.13
C ASP A 60 30.54 -29.56 -26.08
N ARG A 61 29.92 -29.18 -27.22
CA ARG A 61 30.51 -28.22 -28.16
C ARG A 61 30.64 -26.82 -27.56
N LEU A 62 29.70 -26.39 -26.72
CA LEU A 62 29.77 -25.11 -26.01
C LEU A 62 30.86 -25.13 -24.92
N GLU A 63 31.02 -26.23 -24.20
CA GLU A 63 32.07 -26.40 -23.19
C GLU A 63 33.47 -26.48 -23.83
N PHE A 64 33.58 -27.22 -24.93
CA PHE A 64 34.79 -27.22 -25.76
C PHE A 64 35.08 -25.81 -26.31
N GLY A 65 34.05 -25.11 -26.78
CA GLY A 65 34.11 -23.73 -27.23
C GLY A 65 34.64 -22.78 -26.16
N LYS A 66 34.13 -22.87 -24.93
CA LYS A 66 34.61 -22.12 -23.76
C LYS A 66 36.11 -22.31 -23.55
N ASN A 67 36.58 -23.56 -23.50
CA ASN A 67 37.99 -23.88 -23.25
C ASN A 67 38.92 -23.37 -24.37
N VAL A 68 38.50 -23.56 -25.63
CA VAL A 68 39.29 -23.13 -26.79
C VAL A 68 39.31 -21.61 -26.91
N LEU A 69 38.16 -20.94 -26.79
CA LEU A 69 38.05 -19.49 -26.90
C LEU A 69 38.79 -18.80 -25.77
N THR A 70 38.66 -19.28 -24.53
CA THR A 70 39.43 -18.77 -23.37
C THR A 70 40.93 -18.81 -23.66
N LYS A 71 41.46 -19.94 -24.12
CA LYS A 71 42.90 -20.08 -24.38
C LYS A 71 43.39 -19.29 -25.59
N LYS A 72 42.55 -19.13 -26.63
CA LYS A 72 42.93 -18.47 -27.89
C LYS A 72 42.75 -16.96 -27.88
N LEU A 73 41.68 -16.47 -27.26
CA LEU A 73 41.26 -15.07 -27.36
C LEU A 73 41.66 -14.24 -26.14
N LEU A 74 41.61 -14.80 -24.92
CA LEU A 74 42.04 -14.06 -23.73
C LEU A 74 43.57 -14.04 -23.64
N PRO A 75 44.20 -12.89 -23.32
CA PRO A 75 45.61 -12.81 -22.95
C PRO A 75 45.96 -13.77 -21.82
N LYS A 76 47.16 -14.36 -21.86
CA LYS A 76 47.62 -15.34 -20.84
C LYS A 76 47.52 -14.81 -19.41
N GLN A 77 47.72 -13.51 -19.23
CA GLN A 77 47.66 -12.81 -17.96
C GLN A 77 46.24 -12.76 -17.36
N LEU A 78 45.20 -12.87 -18.20
CA LEU A 78 43.81 -12.87 -17.76
C LEU A 78 43.23 -14.28 -17.58
N GLN A 79 43.84 -15.31 -18.17
CA GLN A 79 43.28 -16.67 -18.20
C GLN A 79 43.19 -17.36 -16.82
N SER A 80 43.90 -16.88 -15.80
CA SER A 80 43.77 -17.38 -14.42
C SER A 80 42.54 -16.83 -13.70
N ASP A 81 42.07 -15.66 -14.09
CA ASP A 81 41.02 -14.91 -13.38
C ASP A 81 39.75 -14.76 -14.23
N PHE A 82 39.82 -15.03 -15.54
CA PHE A 82 38.72 -14.89 -16.49
C PHE A 82 38.61 -16.05 -17.48
N GLU A 83 37.39 -16.31 -17.92
CA GLU A 83 37.02 -17.26 -18.97
C GLU A 83 36.06 -16.62 -19.98
N ILE A 84 36.01 -17.17 -21.20
CA ILE A 84 34.99 -16.83 -22.18
C ILE A 84 33.86 -17.87 -22.12
N VAL A 85 32.65 -17.41 -21.82
CA VAL A 85 31.46 -18.27 -21.65
C VAL A 85 30.36 -17.91 -22.65
N PRO A 86 29.50 -18.87 -23.01
CA PRO A 86 28.34 -18.57 -23.85
C PRO A 86 27.29 -17.75 -23.08
N ARG A 87 26.72 -16.76 -23.75
CA ARG A 87 25.58 -15.95 -23.30
C ARG A 87 24.40 -16.20 -24.23
N TYR A 88 23.29 -16.66 -23.68
CA TYR A 88 22.08 -16.98 -24.42
C TYR A 88 21.19 -15.74 -24.56
N GLY A 89 21.03 -15.24 -25.79
CA GLY A 89 20.03 -14.23 -26.14
C GLY A 89 18.79 -14.87 -26.78
N GLU A 90 17.72 -14.09 -26.99
CA GLU A 90 16.42 -14.59 -27.46
C GLU A 90 16.49 -15.46 -28.73
N ASN A 91 17.45 -15.23 -29.63
CA ASN A 91 17.62 -15.99 -30.90
C ASN A 91 19.08 -16.30 -31.27
N LYS A 92 20.06 -16.09 -30.38
CA LYS A 92 21.49 -16.30 -30.69
C LYS A 92 22.33 -16.61 -29.45
N VAL A 93 23.39 -17.40 -29.64
CA VAL A 93 24.45 -17.60 -28.64
C VAL A 93 25.57 -16.59 -28.92
N GLU A 94 25.83 -15.71 -27.96
CA GLU A 94 26.98 -14.82 -27.94
C GLU A 94 28.03 -15.35 -26.97
N PHE A 95 29.21 -14.75 -26.92
CA PHE A 95 30.23 -15.08 -25.95
C PHE A 95 30.56 -13.83 -25.13
N GLU A 96 30.75 -13.98 -23.83
CA GLU A 96 31.16 -12.91 -22.92
C GLU A 96 32.34 -13.33 -22.06
N THR A 97 33.13 -12.36 -21.62
CA THR A 97 34.20 -12.61 -20.65
C THR A 97 33.64 -12.57 -19.24
N LYS A 98 33.86 -13.64 -18.48
CA LYS A 98 33.35 -13.82 -17.12
C LYS A 98 34.48 -14.09 -16.14
N ALA A 99 34.41 -13.48 -14.97
CA ALA A 99 35.36 -13.75 -13.89
C ALA A 99 35.20 -15.17 -13.32
N ILE A 100 36.34 -15.82 -13.08
CA ILE A 100 36.46 -17.12 -12.40
C ILE A 100 36.72 -16.89 -10.90
N THR A 101 37.55 -15.90 -10.58
CA THR A 101 37.95 -15.55 -9.21
C THR A 101 37.13 -14.35 -8.71
N SER A 102 36.90 -14.30 -7.39
CA SER A 102 36.13 -13.22 -6.76
C SER A 102 36.81 -11.86 -6.81
N ASP A 103 38.14 -11.81 -6.97
CA ASP A 103 38.97 -10.60 -7.01
C ASP A 103 39.44 -10.22 -8.43
N ALA A 104 38.95 -10.92 -9.47
CA ALA A 104 39.37 -10.72 -10.86
C ALA A 104 39.24 -9.26 -11.32
N TYR A 105 38.12 -8.62 -11.01
CA TYR A 105 37.84 -7.22 -11.40
C TYR A 105 38.55 -6.18 -10.53
N ASP A 106 39.03 -6.57 -9.33
CA ASP A 106 39.88 -5.69 -8.52
C ASP A 106 41.31 -5.65 -9.10
N LYS A 107 41.83 -6.82 -9.52
CA LYS A 107 43.12 -6.94 -10.22
C LYS A 107 43.09 -6.31 -11.61
N PHE A 108 42.01 -6.56 -12.36
CA PHE A 108 41.86 -6.14 -13.75
C PHE A 108 40.52 -5.41 -13.94
N PRO A 109 40.44 -4.13 -13.52
CA PRO A 109 39.20 -3.36 -13.61
C PRO A 109 38.77 -3.19 -15.07
N LEU A 110 37.46 -3.29 -15.30
CA LEU A 110 36.86 -3.00 -16.60
C LEU A 110 37.07 -1.51 -16.94
N LYS A 111 37.50 -1.24 -18.16
CA LYS A 111 37.64 0.12 -18.70
C LYS A 111 36.97 0.22 -20.05
N ILE A 112 36.29 1.34 -20.29
CA ILE A 112 35.73 1.68 -21.59
C ILE A 112 36.39 2.98 -22.04
N ASN A 113 37.07 2.92 -23.18
CA ASN A 113 37.57 4.10 -23.86
C ASN A 113 36.62 4.44 -24.99
N TYR A 114 36.27 5.70 -25.13
CA TYR A 114 35.41 6.16 -26.23
C TYR A 114 35.91 7.47 -26.81
N THR A 115 35.63 7.68 -28.10
CA THR A 115 35.96 8.91 -28.81
C THR A 115 34.66 9.64 -29.13
N MET A 116 34.63 10.95 -28.85
CA MET A 116 33.50 11.83 -29.17
C MET A 116 33.84 12.74 -30.35
N GLN A 117 32.84 13.03 -31.17
CA GLN A 117 32.92 14.06 -32.21
C GLN A 117 32.08 15.29 -31.79
N PHE A 118 32.69 16.47 -31.83
CA PHE A 118 32.00 17.72 -31.55
C PHE A 118 31.66 18.43 -32.85
N LYS A 119 30.53 19.16 -32.88
CA LYS A 119 30.06 19.88 -34.07
C LYS A 119 30.94 21.09 -34.37
N ASP A 120 31.51 21.72 -33.33
CA ASP A 120 32.39 22.86 -33.44
C ASP A 120 33.43 22.94 -32.31
N VAL A 121 34.37 23.88 -32.46
CA VAL A 121 35.48 24.10 -31.51
C VAL A 121 35.00 24.61 -30.16
N GLU A 122 33.90 25.38 -30.12
CA GLU A 122 33.36 25.94 -28.88
C GLU A 122 32.69 24.84 -28.03
N GLU A 123 31.94 23.93 -28.65
CA GLU A 123 31.38 22.74 -28.01
C GLU A 123 32.49 21.86 -27.42
N ALA A 124 33.55 21.60 -28.19
CA ALA A 124 34.71 20.86 -27.73
C ALA A 124 35.43 21.57 -26.57
N ARG A 125 35.58 22.90 -26.63
CA ARG A 125 36.22 23.71 -25.57
C ARG A 125 35.40 23.69 -24.29
N LYS A 126 34.07 23.81 -24.40
CA LYS A 126 33.13 23.72 -23.28
C LYS A 126 33.18 22.33 -22.63
N PHE A 127 33.20 21.27 -23.43
CA PHE A 127 33.34 19.91 -22.92
C PHE A 127 34.70 19.66 -22.28
N ARG A 128 35.81 20.19 -22.82
CA ARG A 128 37.13 20.09 -22.15
C ARG A 128 37.17 20.82 -20.80
N LYS A 129 36.44 21.93 -20.67
CA LYS A 129 36.36 22.70 -19.43
C LYS A 129 35.48 22.02 -18.38
N ASP A 130 34.30 21.56 -18.78
CA ASP A 130 33.26 21.11 -17.87
C ASP A 130 33.17 19.57 -17.77
N GLY A 131 33.76 18.84 -18.72
CA GLY A 131 33.72 17.38 -18.81
C GLY A 131 32.29 16.83 -18.85
N LEU A 132 32.11 15.69 -18.19
CA LEU A 132 30.80 15.08 -17.98
C LEU A 132 29.96 15.79 -16.90
N ASN A 133 30.50 16.79 -16.17
CA ASN A 133 29.83 17.36 -15.01
C ASN A 133 28.46 17.95 -15.35
N LYS A 134 28.30 18.54 -16.53
CA LYS A 134 26.99 19.05 -16.99
C LYS A 134 25.96 17.94 -17.17
N LEU A 135 26.38 16.81 -17.74
CA LEU A 135 25.52 15.64 -17.93
C LEU A 135 25.20 14.97 -16.58
N ILE A 136 26.17 14.94 -15.66
CA ILE A 136 25.97 14.46 -14.28
C ILE A 136 24.96 15.37 -13.55
N GLU A 137 25.15 16.68 -13.57
CA GLU A 137 24.21 17.62 -12.95
C GLU A 137 22.80 17.50 -13.54
N GLU A 138 22.70 17.26 -14.85
CA GLU A 138 21.42 17.02 -15.51
C GLU A 138 20.79 15.66 -15.13
N ALA A 139 21.58 14.59 -15.05
CA ALA A 139 21.13 13.27 -14.62
C ALA A 139 20.60 13.31 -13.18
N GLU A 140 21.36 13.94 -12.27
CA GLU A 140 20.95 14.15 -10.87
C GLU A 140 19.68 15.00 -10.77
N ARG A 141 19.60 16.10 -11.52
CA ARG A 141 18.44 17.00 -11.49
C ARG A 141 17.17 16.34 -12.03
N THR A 142 17.29 15.53 -13.09
CA THR A 142 16.15 14.87 -13.75
C THR A 142 15.79 13.53 -13.12
N GLY A 143 16.73 12.90 -12.40
CA GLY A 143 16.60 11.52 -11.91
C GLY A 143 16.52 10.50 -13.04
N LYS A 144 17.03 10.83 -14.23
CA LYS A 144 16.97 9.98 -15.43
C LYS A 144 18.36 9.81 -16.04
N PRO A 145 18.62 8.68 -16.72
CA PRO A 145 19.84 8.51 -17.50
C PRO A 145 19.92 9.57 -18.60
N ILE A 146 21.08 10.23 -18.72
CA ILE A 146 21.37 11.22 -19.77
C ILE A 146 22.37 10.65 -20.76
N GLU A 147 21.99 10.60 -22.04
CA GLU A 147 22.84 10.06 -23.11
C GLU A 147 24.10 10.92 -23.31
N VAL A 148 25.26 10.27 -23.41
CA VAL A 148 26.52 10.92 -23.80
C VAL A 148 26.50 11.11 -25.33
N PRO A 149 26.55 12.35 -25.83
CA PRO A 149 26.33 12.62 -27.26
C PRO A 149 27.53 12.23 -28.14
N ASN A 150 27.25 11.95 -29.41
CA ASN A 150 28.23 11.89 -30.51
C ASN A 150 29.43 10.95 -30.31
N ILE A 151 29.20 9.75 -29.77
CA ILE A 151 30.23 8.72 -29.69
C ILE A 151 30.48 8.13 -31.07
N ILE A 152 31.73 8.19 -31.54
CA ILE A 152 32.16 7.71 -32.86
C ILE A 152 33.08 6.48 -32.79
N ASN A 153 33.59 6.15 -31.61
CA ASN A 153 34.35 4.93 -31.39
C ASN A 153 34.25 4.52 -29.93
N MET A 154 34.29 3.22 -29.65
CA MET A 154 34.30 2.66 -28.31
C MET A 154 35.15 1.40 -28.28
N ARG A 155 35.94 1.22 -27.22
CA ARG A 155 36.68 0.01 -26.94
C ARG A 155 36.56 -0.39 -25.48
N GLU A 156 36.36 -1.67 -25.24
CA GLU A 156 36.28 -2.29 -23.93
C GLU A 156 37.60 -2.98 -23.57
N PHE A 157 38.01 -2.87 -22.31
CA PHE A 157 39.25 -3.43 -21.78
C PHE A 157 39.01 -4.11 -20.43
N ILE A 158 39.83 -5.10 -20.12
CA ILE A 158 39.95 -5.77 -18.83
C ILE A 158 41.37 -5.48 -18.32
N GLY A 159 41.48 -4.56 -17.36
CA GLY A 159 42.76 -4.02 -16.91
C GLY A 159 43.42 -3.13 -17.97
N GLU A 160 44.46 -3.64 -18.62
CA GLU A 160 45.17 -3.00 -19.74
C GLU A 160 44.93 -3.70 -21.10
N TYR A 161 44.26 -4.86 -21.08
CA TYR A 161 44.08 -5.69 -22.27
C TYR A 161 42.70 -5.46 -22.90
N GLU A 162 42.62 -5.39 -24.23
CA GLU A 162 41.32 -5.30 -24.93
C GLU A 162 40.46 -6.53 -24.63
N ASN A 163 39.16 -6.31 -24.35
CA ASN A 163 38.20 -7.38 -24.15
C ASN A 163 37.90 -8.05 -25.52
N PRO A 164 38.38 -9.28 -25.79
CA PRO A 164 38.31 -9.85 -27.13
C PRO A 164 36.89 -10.21 -27.57
N VAL A 165 35.96 -10.29 -26.64
CA VAL A 165 34.53 -10.57 -26.88
C VAL A 165 33.63 -9.42 -26.45
N GLY A 166 34.21 -8.25 -26.16
CA GLY A 166 33.45 -7.03 -25.87
C GLY A 166 32.59 -6.62 -27.07
N TYR A 167 31.35 -6.22 -26.82
CA TYR A 167 30.41 -5.91 -27.90
C TYR A 167 30.94 -4.76 -28.76
N ALA A 168 31.46 -3.70 -28.13
CA ALA A 168 32.04 -2.56 -28.82
C ALA A 168 33.28 -2.94 -29.67
N ASN A 169 34.11 -3.87 -29.16
CA ASN A 169 35.32 -4.31 -29.85
C ASN A 169 35.00 -5.16 -31.09
N LYS A 170 33.91 -5.94 -31.05
CA LYS A 170 33.51 -6.85 -32.13
C LYS A 170 32.64 -6.19 -33.19
N HIS A 171 31.74 -5.31 -32.78
CA HIS A 171 30.69 -4.74 -33.63
C HIS A 171 30.83 -3.23 -33.86
N GLY A 172 31.86 -2.59 -33.29
CA GLY A 172 32.00 -1.14 -33.31
C GLY A 172 31.01 -0.47 -32.36
N CYS A 173 30.88 0.86 -32.47
CA CYS A 173 29.98 1.65 -31.60
C CYS A 173 28.62 1.96 -32.23
N GLU A 174 28.33 1.43 -33.44
CA GLU A 174 27.06 1.69 -34.11
C GLU A 174 25.90 1.07 -33.31
N GLY A 175 24.93 1.91 -32.93
CA GLY A 175 23.81 1.53 -32.07
C GLY A 175 24.13 1.43 -30.57
N ILE A 176 25.39 1.63 -30.14
CA ILE A 176 25.74 1.68 -28.72
C ILE A 176 25.51 3.08 -28.17
N LYS A 177 24.81 3.17 -27.03
CA LYS A 177 24.57 4.42 -26.31
C LYS A 177 25.17 4.35 -24.92
N LEU A 178 25.99 5.33 -24.55
CA LEU A 178 26.43 5.51 -23.16
C LEU A 178 25.50 6.48 -22.46
N TYR A 179 25.20 6.18 -21.19
CA TYR A 179 24.39 7.04 -20.34
C TYR A 179 25.16 7.40 -19.08
N VAL A 180 25.06 8.67 -18.68
CA VAL A 180 25.32 9.08 -17.31
C VAL A 180 24.07 8.77 -16.51
N CYS A 181 24.15 7.75 -15.67
CA CYS A 181 23.08 7.39 -14.76
C CYS A 181 23.10 8.31 -13.52
N PRO A 182 21.94 8.70 -12.97
CA PRO A 182 21.90 9.38 -11.69
C PRO A 182 22.42 8.45 -10.59
N THR A 183 23.00 9.06 -9.55
CA THR A 183 23.43 8.35 -8.34
C THR A 183 22.24 7.56 -7.78
N PRO A 184 22.41 6.27 -7.47
CA PRO A 184 21.32 5.49 -6.90
C PRO A 184 20.81 6.14 -5.62
N LEU A 185 19.51 6.36 -5.55
CA LEU A 185 18.88 6.88 -4.35
C LEU A 185 19.09 5.90 -3.20
N PRO A 186 19.41 6.37 -1.98
CA PRO A 186 19.59 5.49 -0.84
C PRO A 186 18.33 4.65 -0.59
N PRO A 187 18.46 3.45 -0.01
CA PRO A 187 17.31 2.63 0.35
C PRO A 187 16.41 3.40 1.33
N ALA A 188 15.13 3.01 1.37
CA ALA A 188 14.19 3.58 2.32
C ALA A 188 14.67 3.31 3.75
N GLN A 189 14.58 4.32 4.62
CA GLN A 189 14.89 4.21 6.03
C GLN A 189 13.62 4.26 6.87
N LYS A 190 13.65 3.64 8.04
CA LYS A 190 12.48 3.61 8.93
C LYS A 190 12.48 4.83 9.85
N TYR A 191 11.37 5.56 9.85
CA TYR A 191 11.16 6.72 10.69
C TYR A 191 9.96 6.53 11.61
N LYS A 192 10.09 7.01 12.86
CA LYS A 192 8.99 7.21 13.78
C LYS A 192 8.64 8.69 13.78
N ILE A 193 7.39 9.02 13.47
CA ILE A 193 6.85 10.37 13.50
C ILE A 193 5.83 10.43 14.63
N GLU A 194 6.10 11.29 15.60
CA GLU A 194 5.27 11.51 16.77
C GLU A 194 4.89 12.99 16.84
N ILE A 195 3.58 13.25 16.91
CA ILE A 195 3.04 14.59 17.09
C ILE A 195 2.18 14.52 18.34
N PHE A 196 2.41 15.39 19.31
CA PHE A 196 1.75 15.30 20.60
C PHE A 196 1.63 16.65 21.28
N ASN A 197 0.75 16.72 22.28
CA ASN A 197 0.68 17.77 23.28
C ASN A 197 0.44 17.12 24.65
N SER A 198 0.00 17.89 25.65
CA SER A 198 -0.31 17.38 26.99
C SER A 198 -1.43 16.34 27.05
N ASP A 199 -2.33 16.33 26.06
CA ASP A 199 -3.59 15.59 26.11
C ASP A 199 -3.69 14.45 25.08
N LEU A 200 -3.05 14.62 23.93
CA LEU A 200 -3.20 13.76 22.77
C LEU A 200 -1.84 13.44 22.14
N SER A 201 -1.76 12.26 21.54
CA SER A 201 -0.61 11.84 20.74
C SER A 201 -1.06 11.13 19.47
N PHE A 202 -0.42 11.47 18.36
CA PHE A 202 -0.44 10.75 17.09
C PHE A 202 0.96 10.19 16.84
N ASN A 203 1.05 8.89 16.52
CA ASN A 203 2.33 8.21 16.37
C ASN A 203 2.24 7.19 15.22
N ILE A 204 3.19 7.28 14.28
CA ILE A 204 3.32 6.34 13.18
C ILE A 204 4.78 5.94 12.97
N GLU A 205 4.97 4.68 12.56
CA GLU A 205 6.22 4.23 11.96
C GLU A 205 6.02 4.04 10.45
N THR A 206 6.94 4.59 9.65
CA THR A 206 6.84 4.58 8.19
C THR A 206 8.21 4.43 7.54
N LYS A 207 8.26 3.77 6.39
CA LYS A 207 9.49 3.69 5.57
C LYS A 207 9.50 4.83 4.57
N LEU A 208 10.42 5.78 4.75
CA LEU A 208 10.56 6.92 3.86
C LEU A 208 11.77 6.74 2.95
N ARG A 209 11.55 6.99 1.66
CA ARG A 209 12.59 7.01 0.64
C ARG A 209 12.80 8.43 0.12
N LEU A 210 14.04 8.76 -0.20
CA LEU A 210 14.36 10.00 -0.91
C LEU A 210 13.73 9.97 -2.31
N LYS A 211 12.84 10.93 -2.58
CA LYS A 211 12.16 11.06 -3.89
C LYS A 211 12.99 11.84 -4.90
N ASN A 212 13.65 12.91 -4.43
CA ASN A 212 14.51 13.77 -5.24
C ASN A 212 15.47 14.53 -4.31
N ARG A 213 16.71 14.74 -4.76
CA ARG A 213 17.73 15.55 -4.10
C ARG A 213 18.07 16.77 -4.97
N GLY A 214 17.44 17.90 -4.68
CA GLY A 214 17.85 19.20 -5.21
C GLY A 214 18.92 19.84 -4.34
N LYS A 215 19.66 20.83 -4.88
CA LYS A 215 20.67 21.60 -4.11
C LYS A 215 20.05 22.34 -2.90
N ASP A 216 18.77 22.70 -2.99
CA ASP A 216 18.01 23.49 -2.01
C ASP A 216 16.75 22.78 -1.47
N LYS A 217 16.53 21.53 -1.89
CA LYS A 217 15.29 20.79 -1.62
C LYS A 217 15.52 19.30 -1.41
N VAL A 218 15.00 18.79 -0.31
CA VAL A 218 14.96 17.36 0.01
C VAL A 218 13.52 16.93 0.22
N VAL A 219 13.10 15.83 -0.41
CA VAL A 219 11.76 15.26 -0.23
C VAL A 219 11.85 13.78 0.09
N LEU A 220 11.29 13.38 1.22
CA LEU A 220 11.14 11.99 1.66
C LEU A 220 9.68 11.56 1.53
N THR A 221 9.41 10.35 1.04
CA THR A 221 8.05 9.84 0.90
C THR A 221 7.97 8.32 1.04
N ASN A 222 6.81 7.81 1.47
CA ASN A 222 6.48 6.38 1.47
C ASN A 222 5.55 5.99 0.32
N LYS A 223 5.47 6.77 -0.76
CA LYS A 223 4.52 6.54 -1.86
C LYS A 223 4.51 5.08 -2.37
N GLU A 224 5.69 4.47 -2.47
CA GLU A 224 5.91 3.08 -2.91
C GLU A 224 5.42 2.03 -1.91
N SER A 225 5.26 2.37 -0.62
CA SER A 225 4.75 1.48 0.44
C SER A 225 3.22 1.40 0.42
N VAL A 226 2.65 0.67 -0.55
CA VAL A 226 1.18 0.55 -0.70
C VAL A 226 0.48 -0.13 0.49
N GLU A 227 1.21 -0.89 1.32
CA GLU A 227 0.68 -1.57 2.50
C GLU A 227 0.58 -0.68 3.75
N GLU A 228 1.25 0.46 3.77
CA GLU A 228 1.17 1.36 4.92
C GLU A 228 -0.16 2.16 4.90
N PRO A 229 -0.80 2.38 6.06
CA PRO A 229 -2.10 3.05 6.13
C PRO A 229 -2.07 4.51 5.69
N PHE A 230 -0.94 5.17 5.89
CA PHE A 230 -0.79 6.60 5.63
C PHE A 230 0.09 6.85 4.41
N ASN A 231 -0.22 7.91 3.66
CA ASN A 231 0.73 8.58 2.78
C ASN A 231 1.49 9.61 3.61
N VAL A 232 2.81 9.54 3.61
CA VAL A 232 3.68 10.46 4.32
C VAL A 232 4.62 11.12 3.32
N THR A 233 4.72 12.44 3.41
CA THR A 233 5.71 13.23 2.70
C THR A 233 6.34 14.23 3.66
N ILE A 234 7.67 14.19 3.78
CA ILE A 234 8.45 15.21 4.48
C ILE A 234 9.21 16.00 3.42
N SER A 235 9.17 17.32 3.50
CA SER A 235 9.95 18.17 2.61
C SER A 235 10.69 19.25 3.38
N LEU A 236 11.95 19.42 3.00
CA LEU A 236 12.81 20.52 3.41
C LEU A 236 13.07 21.36 2.16
N THR A 237 12.73 22.64 2.21
CA THR A 237 12.93 23.58 1.10
C THR A 237 13.69 24.82 1.57
N ASN A 238 14.27 25.55 0.62
CA ASN A 238 15.09 26.74 0.90
C ASN A 238 16.21 26.44 1.89
N ILE A 239 16.88 25.31 1.70
CA ILE A 239 17.94 24.85 2.60
C ILE A 239 19.15 25.77 2.43
N ILE A 240 19.55 26.44 3.50
CA ILE A 240 20.76 27.28 3.59
C ILE A 240 21.68 26.62 4.63
N ALA A 241 22.84 26.16 4.18
CA ALA A 241 23.87 25.60 5.05
C ALA A 241 24.89 26.70 5.40
N ASN A 242 24.96 27.07 6.67
CA ASN A 242 25.93 28.02 7.21
C ASN A 242 26.80 27.31 8.26
N GLY A 243 27.90 26.69 7.82
CA GLY A 243 28.76 25.88 8.69
C GLY A 243 28.04 24.67 9.25
N GLU A 244 28.00 24.53 10.58
CA GLU A 244 27.32 23.43 11.28
C GLU A 244 25.79 23.54 11.33
N LYS A 245 25.23 24.69 10.93
CA LYS A 245 23.78 24.93 11.02
C LYS A 245 23.12 24.87 9.64
N VAL A 246 22.05 24.09 9.57
CA VAL A 246 21.18 23.99 8.40
C VAL A 246 19.86 24.69 8.72
N ALA A 247 19.55 25.76 7.99
CA ALA A 247 18.27 26.45 8.08
C ALA A 247 17.41 26.12 6.85
N GLY A 248 16.09 26.05 7.00
CA GLY A 248 15.18 25.78 5.90
C GLY A 248 13.72 25.77 6.34
N ARG A 249 12.82 25.55 5.39
CA ARG A 249 11.39 25.36 5.63
C ARG A 249 11.08 23.87 5.71
N PHE A 250 10.56 23.43 6.85
CA PHE A 250 10.12 22.07 7.07
C PHE A 250 8.61 21.95 6.82
N ASN A 251 8.19 20.94 6.07
CA ASN A 251 6.78 20.56 5.94
C ASN A 251 6.63 19.05 6.08
N VAL A 252 5.64 18.64 6.87
CA VAL A 252 5.18 17.25 6.97
C VAL A 252 3.74 17.17 6.48
N THR A 253 3.44 16.21 5.62
CA THR A 253 2.10 15.94 5.13
C THR A 253 1.78 14.48 5.37
N ILE A 254 0.72 14.23 6.13
CA ILE A 254 0.21 12.90 6.43
C ILE A 254 -1.25 12.85 6.01
N SER A 255 -1.60 11.84 5.21
CA SER A 255 -2.98 11.58 4.81
C SER A 255 -3.29 10.09 4.81
N LEU A 256 -4.56 9.74 4.94
CA LEU A 256 -5.01 8.35 4.88
C LEU A 256 -5.03 7.87 3.42
N ARG A 257 -4.54 6.64 3.16
CA ARG A 257 -4.71 6.03 1.83
C ARG A 257 -6.16 5.63 1.60
N GLU A 258 -6.58 5.66 0.34
CA GLU A 258 -7.95 5.36 -0.09
C GLU A 258 -8.47 4.04 0.50
N LYS A 259 -7.65 2.98 0.42
CA LYS A 259 -8.01 1.63 0.88
C LYS A 259 -8.33 1.55 2.38
N TYR A 260 -7.94 2.56 3.17
CA TYR A 260 -8.17 2.61 4.60
C TYR A 260 -9.17 3.69 5.04
N LYS A 261 -9.78 4.46 4.12
CA LYS A 261 -10.73 5.54 4.47
C LYS A 261 -11.93 5.10 5.29
N ASN A 262 -12.33 3.85 5.19
CA ASN A 262 -13.44 3.29 5.95
C ASN A 262 -12.99 2.60 7.24
N ASN A 263 -11.69 2.59 7.55
CA ASN A 263 -11.17 1.92 8.75
C ASN A 263 -11.26 2.85 9.97
N CYS A 264 -12.07 2.47 10.96
CA CYS A 264 -12.28 3.28 12.15
C CYS A 264 -11.00 3.60 12.94
N GLN A 265 -10.05 2.65 13.03
CA GLN A 265 -8.81 2.86 13.78
C GLN A 265 -7.91 3.89 13.10
N TYR A 266 -7.74 3.81 11.77
CA TYR A 266 -6.89 4.77 11.06
C TYR A 266 -7.54 6.14 10.89
N CYS A 267 -8.87 6.21 10.74
CA CYS A 267 -9.60 7.48 10.74
C CYS A 267 -9.51 8.20 12.09
N LYS A 268 -9.58 7.47 13.21
CA LYS A 268 -9.34 8.01 14.55
C LYS A 268 -7.96 8.66 14.66
N GLU A 269 -6.91 7.99 14.17
CA GLU A 269 -5.55 8.54 14.21
C GLU A 269 -5.38 9.78 13.31
N ILE A 270 -6.00 9.83 12.12
CA ILE A 270 -6.00 11.06 11.30
C ILE A 270 -6.75 12.22 11.97
N ILE A 271 -7.85 11.95 12.68
CA ILE A 271 -8.56 12.97 13.45
C ILE A 271 -7.65 13.58 14.52
N LYS A 272 -6.89 12.74 15.25
CA LYS A 272 -5.88 13.20 16.21
C LYS A 272 -4.80 14.03 15.53
N TYR A 273 -4.23 13.52 14.44
CA TYR A 273 -3.21 14.23 13.66
C TYR A 273 -3.67 15.63 13.24
N LYS A 274 -4.90 15.74 12.71
CA LYS A 274 -5.45 17.03 12.27
C LYS A 274 -5.58 18.02 13.42
N PHE A 275 -6.12 17.57 14.56
CA PHE A 275 -6.23 18.41 15.76
C PHE A 275 -4.84 18.87 16.24
N LEU A 276 -3.89 17.94 16.30
CA LEU A 276 -2.54 18.19 16.80
C LEU A 276 -1.70 19.08 15.90
N ILE A 277 -1.80 18.99 14.57
CA ILE A 277 -0.98 19.82 13.66
C ILE A 277 -1.46 21.28 13.62
N GLU A 278 -2.75 21.51 13.90
CA GLU A 278 -3.33 22.86 14.01
C GLU A 278 -3.03 23.51 15.36
N ASP A 279 -2.81 22.72 16.42
CA ASP A 279 -2.54 23.17 17.78
C ASP A 279 -1.19 23.87 17.94
N SER A 280 -1.22 25.11 18.43
CA SER A 280 -0.05 25.93 18.74
C SER A 280 0.79 25.43 19.92
N ASN A 281 0.30 24.48 20.73
CA ASN A 281 1.05 23.88 21.84
C ASN A 281 1.61 22.49 21.49
N ASN A 282 1.68 22.16 20.19
CA ASN A 282 2.13 20.85 19.74
C ASN A 282 3.66 20.70 19.77
N TYR A 283 4.07 19.44 19.80
CA TYR A 283 5.44 18.99 19.64
C TYR A 283 5.46 18.04 18.44
N VAL A 284 6.46 18.17 17.57
CA VAL A 284 6.70 17.28 16.44
C VAL A 284 8.09 16.67 16.61
N GLN A 285 8.14 15.35 16.75
CA GLN A 285 9.37 14.59 16.87
C GLN A 285 9.47 13.56 15.73
N ILE A 286 10.61 13.54 15.05
CA ILE A 286 10.88 12.62 13.96
C ILE A 286 12.21 11.95 14.22
N SER A 287 12.16 10.66 14.52
CA SER A 287 13.34 9.85 14.84
C SER A 287 13.59 8.82 13.76
N ASN A 288 14.87 8.60 13.45
CA ASN A 288 15.29 7.47 12.65
C ASN A 288 15.34 6.24 13.56
N VAL A 289 14.56 5.22 13.23
CA VAL A 289 14.42 4.03 14.07
C VAL A 289 15.69 3.20 14.06
N ASP A 290 16.33 3.05 12.89
CA ASP A 290 17.50 2.20 12.73
C ASP A 290 18.75 2.82 13.37
N LEU A 291 18.86 4.15 13.32
CA LEU A 291 19.95 4.90 13.92
C LEU A 291 19.68 5.32 15.38
N ASN A 292 18.51 4.97 15.92
CA ASN A 292 18.04 5.37 17.26
C ASN A 292 18.33 6.84 17.61
N THR A 293 18.12 7.73 16.65
CA THR A 293 18.49 9.15 16.76
C THR A 293 17.32 10.04 16.37
N ASN A 294 17.13 11.09 17.16
CA ASN A 294 16.17 12.13 16.83
C ASN A 294 16.72 13.00 15.69
N VAL A 295 15.98 13.10 14.59
CA VAL A 295 16.39 13.82 13.39
C VAL A 295 15.81 15.24 13.41
N PHE A 296 14.54 15.36 13.80
CA PHE A 296 13.86 16.64 13.91
C PHE A 296 13.04 16.73 15.17
N TYR A 297 13.11 17.90 15.80
CA TYR A 297 12.28 18.26 16.92
C TYR A 297 11.82 19.70 16.75
N PHE A 298 10.51 19.89 16.80
CA PHE A 298 9.89 21.19 16.71
C PHE A 298 8.84 21.35 17.79
N GLU A 299 8.69 22.56 18.27
CA GLU A 299 7.67 22.95 19.24
C GLU A 299 6.80 24.05 18.64
N ASN A 300 5.55 24.10 19.05
CA ASN A 300 4.61 25.19 18.76
C ASN A 300 4.47 25.51 17.26
N CYS A 301 4.30 24.48 16.44
CA CYS A 301 4.22 24.58 14.99
C CYS A 301 2.82 24.93 14.47
N GLY A 302 1.78 24.69 15.27
CA GLY A 302 0.41 25.01 14.89
C GLY A 302 0.08 26.50 15.05
N THR A 303 -1.06 26.91 14.50
CA THR A 303 -1.51 28.31 14.50
C THR A 303 -2.71 28.57 15.40
N ILE A 304 -3.35 27.52 15.93
CA ILE A 304 -4.58 27.60 16.71
C ILE A 304 -4.27 27.35 18.20
N ILE A 305 -4.68 28.27 19.06
CA ILE A 305 -4.68 28.04 20.52
C ILE A 305 -6.03 27.42 20.90
N HIS A 306 -6.05 26.10 21.10
CA HIS A 306 -7.26 25.40 21.54
C HIS A 306 -7.60 25.69 23.00
N LYS A 307 -8.91 25.79 23.30
CA LYS A 307 -9.42 25.94 24.67
C LYS A 307 -9.78 24.58 25.26
N ASP A 308 -9.88 24.47 26.58
CA ASP A 308 -10.30 23.25 27.29
C ASP A 308 -11.58 22.60 26.72
N LYS A 309 -12.52 23.43 26.22
CA LYS A 309 -13.75 22.93 25.59
C LYS A 309 -13.46 22.13 24.32
N ASP A 310 -12.47 22.56 23.53
CA ASP A 310 -12.08 21.91 22.28
C ASP A 310 -11.41 20.57 22.59
N TYR A 311 -10.50 20.53 23.57
CA TYR A 311 -9.92 19.30 24.12
C TYR A 311 -10.97 18.30 24.62
N LYS A 312 -11.96 18.80 25.39
CA LYS A 312 -13.08 17.96 25.85
C LYS A 312 -13.91 17.42 24.68
N ASN A 313 -14.10 18.21 23.63
CA ASN A 313 -14.87 17.78 22.46
C ASN A 313 -14.13 16.73 21.63
N ILE A 314 -12.85 16.93 21.35
CA ILE A 314 -12.04 15.96 20.59
C ILE A 314 -11.88 14.65 21.37
N ASN A 315 -11.68 14.71 22.69
CA ASN A 315 -11.58 13.52 23.53
C ASN A 315 -12.89 12.72 23.56
N LYS A 316 -14.05 13.41 23.61
CA LYS A 316 -15.36 12.73 23.47
C LYS A 316 -15.53 12.07 22.11
N LEU A 317 -15.06 12.71 21.04
CA LEU A 317 -15.12 12.15 19.68
C LEU A 317 -14.25 10.90 19.56
N ILE A 318 -13.03 10.95 20.08
CA ILE A 318 -12.09 9.82 20.10
C ILE A 318 -12.66 8.67 20.93
N ASP A 319 -13.17 8.93 22.14
CA ASP A 319 -13.80 7.93 23.00
C ASP A 319 -15.01 7.27 22.33
N LEU A 320 -15.82 8.04 21.60
CA LEU A 320 -16.93 7.49 20.83
C LEU A 320 -16.44 6.50 19.75
N ILE A 321 -15.40 6.87 19.00
CA ILE A 321 -14.82 5.99 17.97
C ILE A 321 -14.19 4.75 18.61
N ASP A 322 -13.52 4.88 19.76
CA ASP A 322 -12.96 3.76 20.52
C ASP A 322 -14.04 2.76 20.95
N LYS A 323 -15.19 3.25 21.41
CA LYS A 323 -16.35 2.39 21.72
C LYS A 323 -16.85 1.65 20.49
N VAL A 324 -16.93 2.30 19.33
CA VAL A 324 -17.32 1.66 18.07
C VAL A 324 -16.34 0.55 17.70
N ILE A 325 -15.04 0.82 17.75
CA ILE A 325 -13.99 -0.18 17.47
C ILE A 325 -14.08 -1.36 18.44
N PHE A 326 -14.32 -1.09 19.72
CA PHE A 326 -14.50 -2.13 20.74
C PHE A 326 -15.71 -3.01 20.45
N ILE A 327 -16.87 -2.41 20.17
CA ILE A 327 -18.10 -3.15 19.84
C ILE A 327 -17.89 -3.99 18.58
N SER A 328 -17.28 -3.42 17.54
CA SER A 328 -16.96 -4.12 16.29
C SER A 328 -16.16 -5.39 16.56
N LYS A 329 -15.13 -5.33 17.41
CA LYS A 329 -14.33 -6.48 17.81
C LYS A 329 -15.10 -7.50 18.65
N VAL A 330 -15.75 -7.05 19.73
CA VAL A 330 -16.42 -7.94 20.70
C VAL A 330 -17.65 -8.63 20.10
N LYS A 331 -18.40 -7.93 19.25
CA LYS A 331 -19.60 -8.47 18.57
C LYS A 331 -19.28 -9.08 17.21
N ASN A 332 -18.02 -9.05 16.77
CA ASN A 332 -17.57 -9.51 15.46
C ASN A 332 -18.39 -8.91 14.30
N VAL A 333 -18.57 -7.59 14.33
CA VAL A 333 -19.29 -6.81 13.31
C VAL A 333 -18.29 -5.97 12.54
N ASN A 334 -18.32 -6.04 11.21
CA ASN A 334 -17.52 -5.16 10.37
C ASN A 334 -18.18 -3.76 10.32
N VAL A 335 -17.49 -2.74 10.82
CA VAL A 335 -18.01 -1.37 10.90
C VAL A 335 -17.15 -0.44 10.05
N SER A 336 -17.76 0.08 8.99
CA SER A 336 -17.20 1.18 8.20
C SER A 336 -17.25 2.49 8.98
N PHE A 337 -16.20 3.30 8.86
CA PHE A 337 -16.13 4.61 9.49
C PHE A 337 -17.20 5.55 8.90
N ASP A 338 -18.12 6.01 9.76
CA ASP A 338 -19.13 7.01 9.44
C ASP A 338 -19.39 7.86 10.69
N LEU A 339 -18.71 9.02 10.75
CA LEU A 339 -18.76 9.88 11.92
C LEU A 339 -20.16 10.44 12.18
N ASP A 340 -20.90 10.77 11.13
CA ASP A 340 -22.26 11.30 11.25
C ASP A 340 -23.21 10.26 11.82
N HIS A 341 -23.09 9.01 11.34
CA HIS A 341 -23.84 7.90 11.91
C HIS A 341 -23.48 7.68 13.38
N PHE A 342 -22.20 7.75 13.75
CA PHE A 342 -21.76 7.56 15.13
C PHE A 342 -22.31 8.64 16.06
N LEU A 343 -22.27 9.91 15.63
CA LEU A 343 -22.77 11.04 16.42
C LEU A 343 -24.30 10.96 16.61
N ARG A 344 -25.06 10.60 15.56
CA ARG A 344 -26.52 10.44 15.66
C ARG A 344 -26.92 9.28 16.58
N ASN A 345 -26.09 8.23 16.65
CA ASN A 345 -26.38 7.01 17.41
C ASN A 345 -25.56 6.88 18.70
N GLU A 346 -24.99 7.97 19.22
CA GLU A 346 -24.09 7.98 20.39
C GLU A 346 -24.70 7.23 21.60
N GLN A 347 -25.99 7.44 21.88
CA GLN A 347 -26.66 6.79 23.02
C GLN A 347 -26.78 5.28 22.86
N LEU A 348 -27.04 4.81 21.64
CA LEU A 348 -27.14 3.38 21.33
C LEU A 348 -25.75 2.72 21.36
N ILE A 349 -24.72 3.41 20.85
CA ILE A 349 -23.32 2.99 20.95
C ILE A 349 -22.91 2.85 22.41
N ASN A 350 -23.19 3.85 23.25
CA ASN A 350 -22.87 3.79 24.68
C ASN A 350 -23.61 2.67 25.42
N LEU A 351 -24.87 2.39 25.04
CA LEU A 351 -25.63 1.26 25.58
C LEU A 351 -24.97 -0.07 25.21
N LEU A 352 -24.66 -0.28 23.93
CA LEU A 352 -23.98 -1.50 23.46
C LEU A 352 -22.60 -1.68 24.07
N TYR A 353 -21.83 -0.60 24.20
CA TYR A 353 -20.53 -0.63 24.85
C TYR A 353 -20.65 -1.06 26.32
N SER A 354 -21.65 -0.52 27.02
CA SER A 354 -21.93 -0.89 28.43
C SER A 354 -22.39 -2.34 28.55
N GLU A 355 -23.22 -2.83 27.61
CA GLU A 355 -23.68 -4.21 27.52
C GLU A 355 -22.52 -5.20 27.31
N CYS A 356 -21.61 -4.88 26.38
CA CYS A 356 -20.42 -5.67 26.11
C CYS A 356 -19.57 -5.84 27.38
N ASN A 357 -19.50 -4.79 28.21
CA ASN A 357 -18.80 -4.77 29.50
C ASN A 357 -19.64 -5.23 30.70
N SER A 358 -20.88 -5.68 30.50
CA SER A 358 -21.82 -6.05 31.58
C SER A 358 -22.00 -4.97 32.66
N LYS A 359 -21.90 -3.71 32.26
CA LYS A 359 -22.11 -2.53 33.11
C LYS A 359 -23.55 -2.02 32.96
N LYS A 360 -24.03 -1.33 34.00
CA LYS A 360 -25.30 -0.61 33.95
C LYS A 360 -25.13 0.65 33.12
N TYR A 361 -26.15 1.00 32.34
CA TYR A 361 -26.18 2.23 31.58
C TYR A 361 -27.47 3.00 31.83
N THR A 362 -27.40 4.33 31.85
CA THR A 362 -28.57 5.18 32.05
C THR A 362 -28.60 6.27 30.99
N VAL A 363 -29.65 6.27 30.18
CA VAL A 363 -29.91 7.33 29.21
C VAL A 363 -30.82 8.36 29.87
N LYS A 364 -30.28 9.56 30.10
CA LYS A 364 -31.07 10.68 30.64
C LYS A 364 -31.91 11.39 29.58
N LYS A 365 -31.49 11.34 28.32
CA LYS A 365 -32.23 11.91 27.20
C LYS A 365 -33.51 11.11 26.94
N SER A 366 -34.54 11.82 26.44
CA SER A 366 -35.76 11.18 25.98
C SER A 366 -35.47 10.28 24.77
N MET A 367 -36.07 9.09 24.70
CA MET A 367 -36.01 8.23 23.53
C MET A 367 -37.38 7.65 23.21
N THR A 368 -37.61 7.39 21.93
CA THR A 368 -38.84 6.77 21.43
C THR A 368 -38.62 5.28 21.16
N PHE A 369 -39.57 4.47 21.61
CA PHE A 369 -39.60 3.02 21.45
C PHE A 369 -40.86 2.64 20.70
N SER A 370 -40.74 1.71 19.76
CA SER A 370 -41.88 1.14 19.06
C SER A 370 -42.25 -0.19 19.69
N SER A 371 -43.52 -0.36 20.05
CA SER A 371 -44.07 -1.61 20.56
C SER A 371 -45.30 -2.04 19.75
N LYS A 372 -45.56 -3.35 19.75
CA LYS A 372 -46.77 -3.94 19.17
C LYS A 372 -47.62 -4.53 20.29
N LEU A 373 -48.88 -4.11 20.36
CA LEU A 373 -49.85 -4.63 21.32
C LEU A 373 -51.02 -5.28 20.57
N PRO A 374 -51.55 -6.43 21.01
CA PRO A 374 -52.73 -7.04 20.39
C PRO A 374 -53.95 -6.14 20.58
N ILE A 375 -54.88 -6.17 19.62
CA ILE A 375 -56.14 -5.41 19.75
C ILE A 375 -57.06 -6.14 20.73
N ASN A 376 -57.30 -5.51 21.89
CA ASN A 376 -58.28 -5.91 22.90
C ASN A 376 -58.64 -4.69 23.77
N ASP A 377 -59.64 -4.83 24.63
CA ASP A 377 -60.15 -3.75 25.49
C ASP A 377 -59.08 -3.16 26.42
N GLU A 378 -58.14 -3.98 26.90
CA GLU A 378 -57.05 -3.54 27.78
C GLU A 378 -56.02 -2.70 27.03
N SER A 379 -55.60 -3.15 25.85
CA SER A 379 -54.70 -2.42 24.95
C SER A 379 -55.32 -1.10 24.50
N GLU A 380 -56.63 -1.07 24.23
CA GLU A 380 -57.33 0.17 23.87
C GLU A 380 -57.35 1.16 25.03
N LYS A 381 -57.63 0.72 26.26
CA LYS A 381 -57.52 1.56 27.47
C LYS A 381 -56.10 2.06 27.69
N PHE A 382 -55.10 1.19 27.52
CA PHE A 382 -53.69 1.55 27.64
C PHE A 382 -53.27 2.60 26.61
N CYS A 383 -53.64 2.42 25.34
CA CYS A 383 -53.32 3.35 24.25
C CYS A 383 -53.93 4.74 24.46
N ASN A 384 -55.12 4.81 25.07
CA ASN A 384 -55.82 6.06 25.33
C ASN A 384 -55.44 6.73 26.67
N GLN A 385 -54.52 6.15 27.45
CA GLN A 385 -54.12 6.75 28.72
C GLN A 385 -53.36 8.07 28.51
N LYS A 386 -53.62 9.07 29.36
CA LYS A 386 -52.91 10.35 29.34
C LYS A 386 -51.86 10.50 30.44
N ASN A 387 -51.89 9.61 31.43
CA ASN A 387 -50.98 9.65 32.56
C ASN A 387 -49.61 9.07 32.17
N LYS A 388 -48.55 9.62 32.78
CA LYS A 388 -47.22 9.02 32.68
C LYS A 388 -47.20 7.68 33.41
N PHE A 389 -46.47 6.72 32.86
CA PHE A 389 -46.36 5.38 33.42
C PHE A 389 -44.90 4.91 33.42
N ASN A 390 -44.59 3.86 34.19
CA ASN A 390 -43.29 3.21 34.15
C ASN A 390 -43.47 1.82 33.53
N MET A 391 -42.49 1.39 32.75
CA MET A 391 -42.50 0.09 32.09
C MET A 391 -41.17 -0.61 32.30
N THR A 392 -41.22 -1.92 32.55
CA THR A 392 -40.04 -2.78 32.51
C THR A 392 -40.20 -3.75 31.36
N SER A 393 -39.14 -3.93 30.58
CA SER A 393 -39.13 -4.82 29.42
C SER A 393 -37.75 -5.45 29.27
N GLU A 394 -37.55 -6.18 28.18
CA GLU A 394 -36.28 -6.72 27.74
C GLU A 394 -35.98 -6.19 26.33
N LEU A 395 -34.73 -5.80 26.09
CA LEU A 395 -34.28 -5.41 24.76
C LEU A 395 -33.51 -6.57 24.14
N CYS A 396 -34.12 -7.29 23.19
CA CYS A 396 -33.50 -8.49 22.62
C CYS A 396 -32.36 -8.17 21.65
N PHE A 397 -32.50 -7.10 20.87
CA PHE A 397 -31.54 -6.70 19.86
C PHE A 397 -31.49 -5.17 19.70
N ALA A 398 -30.41 -4.69 19.09
CA ALA A 398 -30.28 -3.32 18.60
C ALA A 398 -29.84 -3.35 17.13
N ASP A 399 -30.49 -2.55 16.30
CA ASP A 399 -30.07 -2.38 14.91
C ASP A 399 -29.09 -1.21 14.84
N LEU A 400 -27.81 -1.49 14.54
CA LEU A 400 -26.73 -0.50 14.48
C LEU A 400 -25.67 -0.94 13.45
N PHE A 401 -24.99 0.01 12.80
CA PHE A 401 -23.98 -0.26 11.77
C PHE A 401 -24.52 -1.08 10.58
N GLY A 402 -25.81 -0.95 10.27
CA GLY A 402 -26.47 -1.71 9.21
C GLY A 402 -26.68 -3.20 9.53
N THR A 403 -26.50 -3.61 10.79
CA THR A 403 -26.71 -5.00 11.22
C THR A 403 -27.55 -5.08 12.49
N ARG A 404 -28.18 -6.24 12.71
CA ARG A 404 -28.88 -6.56 13.94
C ARG A 404 -27.91 -7.19 14.94
N ILE A 405 -27.70 -6.53 16.08
CA ILE A 405 -26.84 -7.00 17.15
C ILE A 405 -27.70 -7.57 18.28
N ASN A 406 -27.58 -8.88 18.52
CA ASN A 406 -28.26 -9.52 19.65
C ASN A 406 -27.60 -9.11 20.98
N LEU A 407 -28.44 -8.82 21.97
CA LEU A 407 -28.03 -8.41 23.30
C LEU A 407 -28.06 -9.60 24.26
N LYS A 408 -27.19 -9.60 25.27
CA LYS A 408 -27.32 -10.52 26.40
C LYS A 408 -28.66 -10.31 27.11
N PRO A 409 -29.20 -11.33 27.81
CA PRO A 409 -30.39 -11.18 28.64
C PRO A 409 -30.26 -9.95 29.55
N ASN A 410 -31.24 -9.06 29.52
CA ASN A 410 -31.18 -7.77 30.17
C ASN A 410 -32.55 -7.36 30.71
N ILE A 411 -32.54 -6.32 31.52
CA ILE A 411 -33.73 -5.62 31.99
C ILE A 411 -33.56 -4.17 31.56
N ILE A 412 -34.56 -3.66 30.84
CA ILE A 412 -34.69 -2.24 30.53
C ILE A 412 -35.86 -1.65 31.32
N SER A 413 -35.56 -0.67 32.16
CA SER A 413 -36.56 0.10 32.92
C SER A 413 -36.75 1.45 32.27
N LEU A 414 -37.95 1.69 31.75
CA LEU A 414 -38.39 2.90 31.10
C LEU A 414 -39.22 3.69 32.10
N ASN A 415 -38.74 4.86 32.49
CA ASN A 415 -39.42 5.70 33.46
C ASN A 415 -40.13 6.87 32.77
N ASN A 416 -41.18 7.40 33.41
CA ASN A 416 -41.89 8.58 32.94
C ASN A 416 -42.32 8.47 31.46
N CYS A 417 -42.83 7.29 31.09
CA CYS A 417 -43.26 6.97 29.74
C CYS A 417 -44.54 7.73 29.39
N SER A 418 -44.67 8.11 28.13
CA SER A 418 -45.90 8.65 27.54
C SER A 418 -46.09 8.08 26.14
N ILE A 419 -47.36 7.85 25.76
CA ILE A 419 -47.70 7.42 24.40
C ILE A 419 -47.69 8.66 23.51
N VAL A 420 -46.81 8.65 22.49
CA VAL A 420 -46.67 9.76 21.54
C VAL A 420 -47.70 9.61 20.42
N GLU A 421 -47.82 8.39 19.89
CA GLU A 421 -48.76 8.05 18.84
C GLU A 421 -49.07 6.55 18.91
N PHE A 422 -50.26 6.16 18.45
CA PHE A 422 -50.55 4.77 18.15
C PHE A 422 -51.45 4.65 16.92
N THR A 423 -51.28 3.57 16.17
CA THR A 423 -52.08 3.27 14.97
C THR A 423 -52.57 1.83 15.00
N LYS A 424 -53.84 1.62 14.64
CA LYS A 424 -54.39 0.27 14.42
C LYS A 424 -53.90 -0.23 13.05
N LYS A 425 -53.22 -1.38 13.01
CA LYS A 425 -52.79 -2.03 11.76
C LYS A 425 -52.88 -3.54 11.90
N ASN A 426 -53.72 -4.18 11.08
CA ASN A 426 -54.10 -5.59 11.22
C ASN A 426 -54.61 -5.86 12.65
N ASP A 427 -54.20 -6.96 13.27
CA ASP A 427 -54.63 -7.38 14.62
C ASP A 427 -53.83 -6.71 15.76
N ASN A 428 -53.07 -5.65 15.47
CA ASN A 428 -52.20 -4.99 16.46
C ASN A 428 -52.32 -3.47 16.46
N TYR A 429 -52.16 -2.87 17.63
CA TYR A 429 -51.74 -1.49 17.80
C TYR A 429 -50.22 -1.39 17.65
N ASN A 430 -49.76 -0.53 16.74
CA ASN A 430 -48.37 -0.07 16.76
C ASN A 430 -48.32 1.18 17.63
N VAL A 431 -47.64 1.11 18.77
CA VAL A 431 -47.57 2.18 19.76
C VAL A 431 -46.15 2.73 19.78
N LYS A 432 -45.99 4.05 19.65
CA LYS A 432 -44.74 4.74 19.96
C LYS A 432 -44.79 5.30 21.37
N ILE A 433 -43.86 4.85 22.19
CA ILE A 433 -43.71 5.23 23.59
C ILE A 433 -42.47 6.10 23.69
N GLU A 434 -42.62 7.31 24.18
CA GLU A 434 -41.50 8.13 24.60
C GLU A 434 -41.20 7.86 26.07
N ALA A 435 -39.93 7.66 26.42
CA ALA A 435 -39.50 7.45 27.80
C ALA A 435 -38.28 8.32 28.12
N SER A 436 -38.19 8.74 29.38
CA SER A 436 -37.03 9.47 29.90
C SER A 436 -36.37 8.69 31.04
N ASN A 437 -35.08 8.94 31.30
CA ASN A 437 -34.35 8.23 32.35
C ASN A 437 -34.42 6.69 32.22
N ILE A 438 -33.99 6.21 31.06
CA ILE A 438 -34.00 4.79 30.69
C ILE A 438 -32.80 4.13 31.36
N LYS A 439 -33.05 3.05 32.11
CA LYS A 439 -32.01 2.26 32.78
C LYS A 439 -31.87 0.90 32.12
N PHE A 440 -30.67 0.56 31.71
CA PHE A 440 -30.33 -0.74 31.13
C PHE A 440 -29.39 -1.50 32.07
N CYS A 441 -29.72 -2.76 32.34
CA CYS A 441 -28.89 -3.66 33.14
C CYS A 441 -28.86 -5.06 32.53
N VAL A 442 -27.66 -5.58 32.27
CA VAL A 442 -27.48 -6.99 31.90
C VAL A 442 -27.83 -7.88 33.10
N LYS A 443 -28.64 -8.92 32.89
CA LYS A 443 -28.95 -9.91 33.92
C LYS A 443 -27.66 -10.68 34.22
N ARG A 444 -27.25 -10.73 35.48
CA ARG A 444 -26.18 -11.64 35.91
C ARG A 444 -26.83 -13.00 36.11
N ASN A 445 -26.38 -14.00 35.36
CA ASN A 445 -26.73 -15.39 35.68
C ASN A 445 -26.18 -15.65 37.10
N LYS A 446 -27.08 -15.95 38.03
CA LYS A 446 -26.72 -16.56 39.31
C LYS A 446 -26.62 -18.06 39.10
#